data_AF-A0A7K0LK65-F1
#
_entry.id   AF-A0A7K0LK65-F1
#
_cell.length_a   1.000
_cell.length_b   1.000
_cell.length_c   1.000
_cell.angle_alpha   90.00
_cell.angle_beta   90.00
_cell.angle_gamma   90.00
#
_symmetry.space_group_name_H-M   'P 1'
#
loop_
_entity.id
_entity.type
_entity.pdbx_description
1 polymer ?
#
loop_
_entity_poly.entity_id
_entity_poly.type
_entity_poly.pdbx_seq_one_letter_code
_entity_poly.pdbx_strand_id
1 'polypeptide(L)'
;MGVLESYYLRVLDSLGAALEVVAENGLHATMDQVAEASGMAMSTLYKHFKDKDELVITVLLEKFMEWEAKILTPTDSAAAAKNIQGILLFSVVNQLTTPKSTVADADMAIRTALSMLGLSDAKAKKLIEAKLPL
;
A
#
# COMPACT_ATOMS: atom_id res chain seq x y z
N MET A 1 18.11 19.99 17.14
CA MET A 1 17.53 19.40 15.94
C MET A 1 18.66 19.12 14.96
N GLY A 2 18.91 17.85 14.61
CA GLY A 2 20.06 17.45 13.81
C GLY A 2 19.85 17.62 12.29
N VAL A 3 20.93 17.69 11.50
CA VAL A 3 20.85 17.82 10.03
C VAL A 3 20.07 16.65 9.40
N LEU A 4 20.26 15.42 9.91
CA LEU A 4 19.54 14.23 9.47
C LEU A 4 18.04 14.27 9.79
N GLU A 5 17.68 14.81 10.95
CA GLU A 5 16.28 14.94 11.39
C GLU A 5 15.53 15.94 10.51
N SER A 6 16.15 17.09 10.19
CA SER A 6 15.59 18.08 9.25
C SER A 6 15.50 17.55 7.82
N TYR A 7 16.41 16.67 7.41
CA TYR A 7 16.34 16.01 6.11
C TYR A 7 15.15 15.05 6.05
N TYR A 8 14.96 14.25 7.10
CA TYR A 8 13.88 13.26 7.17
C TYR A 8 12.50 13.91 7.19
N LEU A 9 12.31 14.98 7.99
CA LEU A 9 11.05 15.73 8.05
C LEU A 9 10.65 16.28 6.67
N ARG A 10 11.61 16.83 5.91
CA ARG A 10 11.35 17.32 4.55
C ARG A 10 10.89 16.23 3.59
N VAL A 11 11.45 15.02 3.72
CA VAL A 11 10.99 13.89 2.91
C VAL A 11 9.56 13.53 3.30
N LEU A 12 9.22 13.48 4.60
CA LEU A 12 7.86 13.19 5.04
C LEU A 12 6.85 14.24 4.57
N ASP A 13 7.18 15.52 4.65
CA ASP A 13 6.33 16.63 4.18
C ASP A 13 6.02 16.47 2.67
N SER A 14 7.03 16.11 1.87
CA SER A 14 6.84 15.87 0.44
C SER A 14 5.94 14.68 0.12
N LEU A 15 5.98 13.61 0.94
CA LEU A 15 5.11 12.44 0.76
C LEU A 15 3.66 12.75 1.13
N GLY A 16 3.44 13.52 2.20
CA GLY A 16 2.11 14.00 2.59
C GLY A 16 1.45 14.84 1.50
N ALA A 17 2.18 15.85 1.00
CA ALA A 17 1.73 16.71 -0.09
C ALA A 17 1.46 15.92 -1.38
N ALA A 18 2.33 14.97 -1.72
CA ALA A 18 2.14 14.13 -2.88
C ALA A 18 0.87 13.27 -2.79
N LEU A 19 0.55 12.72 -1.61
CA LEU A 19 -0.68 11.98 -1.39
C LEU A 19 -1.92 12.85 -1.63
N GLU A 20 -1.94 14.08 -1.10
CA GLU A 20 -3.06 15.01 -1.27
C GLU A 20 -3.26 15.37 -2.75
N VAL A 21 -2.19 15.77 -3.43
CA VAL A 21 -2.23 16.16 -4.85
C VAL A 21 -2.69 14.99 -5.72
N VAL A 22 -2.21 13.78 -5.47
CA VAL A 22 -2.62 12.57 -6.21
C VAL A 22 -4.06 12.20 -5.90
N ALA A 23 -4.52 12.34 -4.66
CA ALA A 23 -5.91 12.07 -4.28
C ALA A 23 -6.90 12.99 -5.01
N GLU A 24 -6.51 14.26 -5.21
CA GLU A 24 -7.33 15.26 -5.91
C GLU A 24 -7.25 15.16 -7.44
N ASN A 25 -6.06 14.92 -7.98
CA ASN A 25 -5.79 15.05 -9.42
C ASN A 25 -5.58 13.71 -10.14
N GLY A 26 -5.52 12.60 -9.41
CA GLY A 26 -5.20 11.28 -9.94
C GLY A 26 -3.86 11.26 -10.67
N LEU A 27 -3.79 10.53 -11.79
CA LEU A 27 -2.56 10.41 -12.58
C LEU A 27 -2.12 11.72 -13.27
N HIS A 28 -2.98 12.74 -13.31
CA HIS A 28 -2.65 14.06 -13.85
C HIS A 28 -1.87 14.95 -12.88
N ALA A 29 -1.67 14.50 -11.63
CA ALA A 29 -0.78 15.15 -10.68
C ALA A 29 0.57 15.50 -11.31
N THR A 30 1.12 16.66 -10.95
CA THR A 30 2.43 17.13 -11.41
C THR A 30 3.37 17.37 -10.23
N MET A 31 4.66 17.36 -10.49
CA MET A 31 5.67 17.67 -9.48
C MET A 31 5.54 19.12 -8.97
N ASP A 32 5.12 20.06 -9.84
CA ASP A 32 4.91 21.47 -9.46
C ASP A 32 3.79 21.61 -8.42
N GLN A 33 2.68 20.88 -8.60
CA GLN A 33 1.59 20.85 -7.62
C GLN A 33 2.06 20.30 -6.27
N VAL A 34 2.92 19.27 -6.28
CA VAL A 34 3.49 18.73 -5.03
C VAL A 34 4.44 19.72 -4.37
N ALA A 35 5.27 20.42 -5.15
CA ALA A 35 6.16 21.46 -4.64
C ALA A 35 5.38 22.58 -3.96
N GLU A 36 4.29 23.04 -4.60
CA GLU A 36 3.39 24.03 -4.04
C GLU A 36 2.74 23.53 -2.73
N ALA A 37 2.16 22.34 -2.73
CA ALA A 37 1.49 21.77 -1.56
C ALA A 37 2.45 21.50 -0.38
N SER A 38 3.70 21.10 -0.66
CA SER A 38 4.73 20.88 0.37
C SER A 38 5.44 22.16 0.83
N GLY A 39 5.23 23.29 0.15
CA GLY A 39 6.01 24.52 0.37
C GLY A 39 7.49 24.38 0.01
N MET A 40 7.86 23.37 -0.79
CA MET A 40 9.24 23.08 -1.18
C MET A 40 9.55 23.61 -2.57
N ALA A 41 10.82 23.94 -2.82
CA ALA A 41 11.27 24.19 -4.18
C ALA A 41 11.33 22.88 -4.97
N MET A 42 10.97 22.91 -6.26
CA MET A 42 11.06 21.77 -7.18
C MET A 42 12.44 21.11 -7.20
N SER A 43 13.51 21.91 -7.14
CA SER A 43 14.89 21.40 -7.08
C SER A 43 15.20 20.61 -5.80
N THR A 44 14.41 20.78 -4.75
CA THR A 44 14.53 19.99 -3.51
C THR A 44 13.83 18.65 -3.68
N LEU A 45 12.62 18.63 -4.25
CA LEU A 45 11.95 17.37 -4.57
C LEU A 45 12.79 16.50 -5.49
N TYR A 46 13.39 17.08 -6.54
CA TYR A 46 14.25 16.34 -7.47
C TYR A 46 15.58 15.84 -6.87
N LYS A 47 15.97 16.31 -5.68
CA LYS A 47 17.10 15.71 -4.94
C LYS A 47 16.70 14.43 -4.20
N HIS A 48 15.41 14.28 -3.90
CA HIS A 48 14.87 13.14 -3.17
C HIS A 48 14.24 12.10 -4.11
N PHE A 49 13.65 12.54 -5.21
CA PHE A 49 12.93 11.71 -6.17
C PHE A 49 13.33 12.09 -7.58
N LYS A 50 13.67 11.11 -8.41
CA LYS A 50 14.07 11.29 -9.82
C LYS A 50 12.93 11.88 -10.66
N ASP A 51 11.70 11.43 -10.41
CA ASP A 51 10.52 11.81 -11.16
C ASP A 51 9.24 11.63 -10.31
N LYS A 52 8.09 12.01 -10.91
CA LYS A 52 6.77 11.87 -10.27
C LYS A 52 6.47 10.41 -9.93
N ASP A 53 6.83 9.49 -10.81
CA ASP A 53 6.45 8.09 -10.64
C ASP A 53 7.17 7.49 -9.43
N GLU A 54 8.46 7.78 -9.24
CA GLU A 54 9.20 7.38 -8.04
C GLU A 54 8.59 7.95 -6.75
N LEU A 55 8.21 9.24 -6.76
CA LEU A 55 7.54 9.87 -5.63
C LEU A 55 6.20 9.18 -5.31
N VAL A 56 5.35 8.97 -6.32
CA VAL A 56 4.04 8.35 -6.14
C VAL A 56 4.17 6.90 -5.67
N ILE A 57 5.10 6.12 -6.24
CA ILE A 57 5.39 4.76 -5.79
C ILE A 57 5.83 4.77 -4.32
N THR A 58 6.68 5.72 -3.93
CA THR A 58 7.14 5.85 -2.54
C THR A 58 5.98 6.13 -1.58
N VAL A 59 5.07 7.05 -1.93
CA VAL A 59 3.85 7.32 -1.16
C VAL A 59 2.99 6.06 -1.03
N LEU A 60 2.76 5.34 -2.14
CA LEU A 60 1.95 4.13 -2.13
C LEU A 60 2.56 3.04 -1.26
N LEU A 61 3.88 2.86 -1.30
CA LEU A 61 4.59 1.89 -0.46
C LEU A 61 4.54 2.28 1.02
N GLU A 62 4.73 3.55 1.35
CA GLU A 62 4.64 4.06 2.73
C GLU A 62 3.24 3.83 3.30
N LYS A 63 2.20 4.20 2.55
CA LYS A 63 0.80 3.96 2.93
C LYS A 63 0.46 2.48 2.98
N PHE A 64 1.04 1.67 2.09
CA PHE A 64 0.88 0.22 2.12
C PHE A 64 1.48 -0.38 3.41
N MET A 65 2.67 0.04 3.82
CA MET A 65 3.30 -0.44 5.07
C MET A 65 2.54 0.02 6.32
N GLU A 66 2.06 1.28 6.35
CA GLU A 66 1.17 1.75 7.42
C GLU A 66 -0.11 0.92 7.50
N TRP A 67 -0.66 0.56 6.34
CA TRP A 67 -1.85 -0.25 6.23
C TRP A 67 -1.57 -1.69 6.68
N GLU A 68 -0.49 -2.32 6.23
CA GLU A 68 -0.05 -3.65 6.66
C GLU A 68 0.15 -3.73 8.18
N ALA A 69 0.78 -2.73 8.78
CA ALA A 69 0.96 -2.65 10.23
C ALA A 69 -0.38 -2.60 10.99
N LYS A 70 -1.40 -1.93 10.42
CA LYS A 70 -2.78 -1.87 10.97
C LYS A 70 -3.54 -3.19 10.77
N ILE A 71 -3.22 -3.98 9.74
CA ILE A 71 -3.84 -5.28 9.46
C ILE A 71 -3.27 -6.37 10.37
N LEU A 72 -1.95 -6.37 10.58
CA LEU A 72 -1.25 -7.36 11.41
C LEU A 72 -1.46 -7.13 12.92
N THR A 73 -2.07 -6.00 13.29
CA THR A 73 -2.49 -5.70 14.67
C THR A 73 -4.00 -6.00 14.81
N PRO A 74 -4.37 -7.14 15.43
CA PRO A 74 -5.77 -7.59 15.49
C PRO A 74 -6.60 -6.64 16.36
N THR A 75 -7.38 -5.77 15.72
CA THR A 75 -8.15 -4.73 16.44
C THR A 75 -9.66 -4.90 16.36
N ASP A 76 -10.25 -5.48 15.29
CA ASP A 76 -11.62 -6.04 15.28
C ASP A 76 -11.93 -6.76 13.95
N SER A 77 -12.92 -7.64 13.97
CA SER A 77 -13.56 -8.36 12.86
C SER A 77 -14.04 -7.48 11.69
N ALA A 78 -14.39 -6.22 11.92
CA ALA A 78 -14.74 -5.27 10.85
C ALA A 78 -13.52 -4.74 10.08
N ALA A 79 -12.35 -4.65 10.73
CA ALA A 79 -11.10 -4.33 10.06
C ALA A 79 -10.70 -5.49 9.12
N ALA A 80 -10.89 -6.74 9.55
CA ALA A 80 -10.61 -7.94 8.75
C ALA A 80 -11.28 -7.95 7.35
N ALA A 81 -12.47 -7.35 7.19
CA ALA A 81 -13.15 -7.25 5.89
C ALA A 81 -12.51 -6.22 4.94
N LYS A 82 -12.06 -5.05 5.45
CA LYS A 82 -11.27 -4.09 4.66
C LYS A 82 -9.87 -4.63 4.33
N ASN A 83 -9.37 -5.57 5.13
CA ASN A 83 -8.08 -6.22 4.95
C ASN A 83 -8.06 -7.17 3.74
N ILE A 84 -9.20 -7.73 3.33
CA ILE A 84 -9.29 -8.61 2.15
C ILE A 84 -8.86 -7.87 0.88
N GLN A 85 -9.33 -6.63 0.67
CA GLN A 85 -9.13 -5.93 -0.61
C GLN A 85 -7.65 -5.67 -0.90
N GLY A 86 -6.86 -5.29 0.10
CA GLY A 86 -5.43 -5.11 -0.14
C GLY A 86 -4.57 -6.32 0.22
N ILE A 87 -5.07 -7.37 0.90
CA ILE A 87 -4.43 -8.70 0.83
C ILE A 87 -4.48 -9.20 -0.61
N LEU A 88 -5.62 -9.03 -1.29
CA LEU A 88 -5.76 -9.34 -2.71
C LEU A 88 -4.87 -8.43 -3.58
N LEU A 89 -4.88 -7.12 -3.35
CA LEU A 89 -3.99 -6.20 -4.10
C LEU A 89 -2.52 -6.51 -3.86
N PHE A 90 -2.09 -6.75 -2.61
CA PHE A 90 -0.73 -7.14 -2.28
C PHE A 90 -0.35 -8.48 -2.91
N SER A 91 -1.23 -9.49 -2.85
CA SER A 91 -0.95 -10.79 -3.45
C SER A 91 -0.80 -10.68 -4.97
N VAL A 92 -1.57 -9.82 -5.63
CA VAL A 92 -1.45 -9.54 -7.07
C VAL A 92 -0.16 -8.77 -7.35
N VAL A 93 0.13 -7.70 -6.61
CA VAL A 93 1.37 -6.92 -6.76
C VAL A 93 2.58 -7.81 -6.54
N ASN A 94 2.61 -8.58 -5.45
CA ASN A 94 3.68 -9.52 -5.13
C ASN A 94 3.84 -10.62 -6.20
N GLN A 95 2.76 -11.15 -6.78
CA GLN A 95 2.86 -12.08 -7.91
C GLN A 95 3.47 -11.43 -9.16
N LEU A 96 3.17 -10.15 -9.41
CA LEU A 96 3.69 -9.43 -10.56
C LEU A 96 5.13 -8.94 -10.37
N THR A 97 5.53 -8.65 -9.13
CA THR A 97 6.86 -8.08 -8.81
C THR A 97 7.86 -9.10 -8.29
N THR A 98 7.41 -10.29 -7.84
CA THR A 98 8.26 -11.32 -7.24
C THR A 98 8.27 -12.59 -8.11
N PRO A 99 9.36 -12.88 -8.84
CA PRO A 99 9.41 -13.94 -9.85
C PRO A 99 9.16 -15.38 -9.37
N LYS A 100 9.12 -15.62 -8.06
CA LYS A 100 8.98 -16.95 -7.42
C LYS A 100 7.66 -17.18 -6.70
N SER A 101 6.74 -16.21 -6.69
CA SER A 101 5.45 -16.39 -6.02
C SER A 101 4.66 -17.53 -6.66
N THR A 102 4.06 -18.38 -5.84
CA THR A 102 3.32 -19.57 -6.28
C THR A 102 1.83 -19.44 -6.02
N VAL A 103 1.02 -20.31 -6.64
CA VAL A 103 -0.42 -20.41 -6.36
C VAL A 103 -0.68 -20.81 -4.90
N ALA A 104 0.22 -21.58 -4.28
CA ALA A 104 0.10 -21.98 -2.88
C ALA A 104 0.24 -20.78 -1.93
N ASP A 105 1.07 -19.79 -2.27
CA ASP A 105 1.24 -18.56 -1.48
C ASP A 105 -0.05 -17.73 -1.51
N ALA A 106 -0.72 -17.66 -2.67
CA ALA A 106 -2.01 -17.00 -2.81
C ALA A 106 -3.13 -17.73 -2.05
N ASP A 107 -3.18 -19.06 -2.12
CA ASP A 107 -4.14 -19.87 -1.35
C ASP A 107 -3.97 -19.68 0.16
N MET A 108 -2.73 -19.60 0.64
CA MET A 108 -2.44 -19.35 2.05
C MET A 108 -2.87 -17.94 2.48
N ALA A 109 -2.66 -16.93 1.63
CA ALA A 109 -3.12 -15.56 1.89
C ALA A 109 -4.65 -15.49 1.97
N ILE A 110 -5.36 -16.16 1.06
CA ILE A 110 -6.84 -16.21 1.05
C ILE A 110 -7.36 -16.97 2.28
N ARG A 111 -6.75 -18.08 2.67
CA ARG A 111 -7.12 -18.82 3.90
C ARG A 111 -6.94 -17.98 5.15
N THR A 112 -5.83 -17.24 5.21
CA THR A 112 -5.53 -16.33 6.32
C THR A 112 -6.55 -15.20 6.38
N ALA A 113 -6.92 -14.62 5.24
CA ALA A 113 -7.99 -13.61 5.19
C ALA A 113 -9.35 -14.18 5.64
N LEU A 114 -9.71 -15.39 5.20
CA LEU A 114 -10.98 -16.04 5.59
C LEU A 114 -11.01 -16.42 7.07
N SER A 115 -9.88 -16.82 7.67
CA SER A 115 -9.81 -17.12 9.10
C SER A 115 -9.95 -15.86 9.97
N MET A 116 -9.44 -14.73 9.51
CA MET A 116 -9.66 -13.43 10.14
C MET A 116 -11.15 -13.02 10.14
N LEU A 117 -11.97 -13.55 9.21
CA LEU A 117 -13.42 -13.38 9.20
C LEU A 117 -14.17 -14.41 10.08
N GLY A 118 -13.44 -15.22 10.85
CA GLY A 118 -14.00 -16.25 11.73
C GLY A 118 -14.37 -17.57 11.03
N LEU A 119 -13.95 -17.78 9.77
CA LEU A 119 -14.13 -19.08 9.13
C LEU A 119 -13.06 -20.06 9.60
N SER A 120 -13.49 -21.27 9.95
CA SER A 120 -12.53 -22.35 10.23
C SER A 120 -11.75 -22.70 8.96
N ASP A 121 -10.51 -23.17 9.12
CA ASP A 121 -9.65 -23.56 7.99
C ASP A 121 -10.33 -24.59 7.07
N ALA A 122 -11.13 -25.50 7.63
CA ALA A 122 -11.94 -26.45 6.87
C ALA A 122 -13.00 -25.77 5.98
N LYS A 123 -13.64 -24.68 6.45
CA LYS A 123 -14.61 -23.91 5.67
C LYS A 123 -13.91 -23.02 4.63
N ALA A 124 -12.78 -22.41 4.99
CA ALA A 124 -11.96 -21.63 4.07
C ALA A 124 -11.44 -22.49 2.90
N LYS A 125 -10.93 -23.68 3.21
CA LYS A 125 -10.51 -24.69 2.22
C LYS A 125 -11.61 -25.00 1.21
N LYS A 126 -12.81 -25.30 1.72
CA LYS A 126 -13.95 -25.70 0.90
C LYS A 126 -14.45 -24.58 -0.01
N LEU A 127 -14.34 -23.32 0.42
CA LEU A 127 -14.70 -22.14 -0.39
C LEU A 127 -13.70 -21.87 -1.51
N ILE A 128 -12.41 -22.02 -1.24
CA ILE A 128 -11.34 -21.84 -2.24
C ILE A 128 -11.40 -22.94 -3.32
N GLU A 129 -11.72 -24.17 -2.92
CA GLU A 129 -11.82 -25.32 -3.81
C GLU A 129 -13.19 -25.43 -4.51
N ALA A 130 -14.17 -24.61 -4.12
CA ALA A 130 -15.49 -24.63 -4.74
C ALA A 130 -15.42 -24.07 -6.17
N LYS A 131 -15.98 -24.82 -7.13
CA LYS A 131 -16.19 -24.28 -8.48
C LYS A 131 -17.08 -23.05 -8.38
N LEU A 132 -16.63 -21.95 -8.97
CA LEU A 132 -17.46 -20.76 -9.12
C LEU A 132 -18.76 -21.17 -9.84
N PRO A 133 -19.92 -20.72 -9.34
CA PRO A 133 -21.16 -20.88 -10.08
C PRO A 133 -21.01 -20.03 -11.35
N LEU A 134 -20.78 -20.70 -12.47
CA LEU A 134 -20.82 -20.13 -13.82
C LEU A 134 -22.27 -20.12 -14.31
#